data_AF-A0A444RQ24-F1
#
_entry.id   AF-A0A444RQ24-F1
#
_cell.length_a   1.000
_cell.length_b   1.000
_cell.length_c   1.000
_cell.angle_alpha   90.00
_cell.angle_beta   90.00
_cell.angle_gamma   90.00
#
_symmetry.space_group_name_H-M   'P 1'
#
loop_
_entity.id
_entity.type
_entity.pdbx_description
1 polymer ?
#
loop_
_entity_poly.entity_id
_entity_poly.type
_entity_poly.pdbx_seq_one_letter_code
_entity_poly.pdbx_strand_id
1 'polypeptide(L)'
;MPLLSFIEDNYGQEDKEADELLKDGCITAEHITKLFKPNHVVISRRAGGTLEACVLDSYAEVEKDRVDFGGWSWQYDGNELFRKSWTGKMNRVAEGRTPIVDLPIHPIKFARAADIEALETRGRQFWDMRDQVYKCYTGWDKSRSYYYIDARFMHG
;
A
#
# COMPACT_ATOMS: atom_id res chain seq x y z
N MET A 1 -33.23 -1.93 16.88
CA MET A 1 -31.83 -1.69 17.29
C MET A 1 -31.51 -0.23 16.97
N PRO A 2 -31.56 0.70 17.94
CA PRO A 2 -31.59 2.14 17.68
C PRO A 2 -30.29 2.71 17.09
N LEU A 3 -29.15 2.06 17.32
CA LEU A 3 -27.85 2.49 16.75
C LEU A 3 -27.74 2.20 15.25
N LEU A 4 -28.22 1.04 14.79
CA LEU A 4 -28.16 0.67 13.38
C LEU A 4 -29.04 1.61 12.54
N SER A 5 -30.28 1.84 12.97
CA SER A 5 -31.18 2.80 12.31
C SER A 5 -30.61 4.21 12.31
N PHE A 6 -29.98 4.66 13.41
CA PHE A 6 -29.33 5.97 13.45
C PHE A 6 -28.18 6.09 12.43
N ILE A 7 -27.35 5.06 12.28
CA ILE A 7 -26.27 5.07 11.29
C ILE A 7 -26.84 5.08 9.87
N GLU A 8 -27.82 4.21 9.60
CA GLU A 8 -28.48 4.12 8.30
C GLU A 8 -29.18 5.43 7.90
N ASP A 9 -29.91 6.05 8.83
CA ASP A 9 -30.67 7.28 8.57
C ASP A 9 -29.77 8.50 8.34
N ASN A 10 -28.61 8.58 9.00
CA ASN A 10 -27.72 9.74 8.91
C ASN A 10 -26.58 9.59 7.90
N TYR A 11 -26.08 8.37 7.69
CA TYR A 11 -24.88 8.12 6.87
C TYR A 11 -25.10 7.11 5.75
N GLY A 12 -26.23 6.40 5.74
CA GLY A 12 -26.49 5.34 4.77
C GLY A 12 -26.54 5.81 3.32
N GLN A 13 -26.97 7.06 3.06
CA GLN A 13 -26.96 7.63 1.71
C GLN A 13 -25.52 7.91 1.25
N GLU A 14 -24.73 8.57 2.09
CA GLU A 14 -23.33 8.91 1.81
C GLU A 14 -22.45 7.66 1.66
N ASP A 15 -22.77 6.57 2.38
CA ASP A 15 -22.07 5.29 2.26
C ASP A 15 -22.44 4.55 0.97
N LYS A 16 -23.71 4.61 0.54
CA LYS A 16 -24.13 4.04 -0.75
C LYS A 16 -23.45 4.73 -1.93
N GLU A 17 -23.37 6.06 -1.90
CA GLU A 17 -22.70 6.84 -2.95
C GLU A 17 -21.21 6.47 -3.04
N ALA A 18 -20.53 6.35 -1.90
CA ALA A 18 -19.15 5.87 -1.86
C ALA A 18 -19.02 4.44 -2.42
N ASP A 19 -19.91 3.51 -2.04
CA ASP A 19 -19.89 2.13 -2.53
C ASP A 19 -20.11 2.04 -4.04
N GLU A 20 -20.98 2.87 -4.62
CA GLU A 20 -21.19 2.96 -6.06
C GLU A 20 -19.93 3.44 -6.79
N LEU A 21 -19.30 4.50 -6.28
CA LEU A 21 -18.03 4.99 -6.83
C LEU A 21 -16.93 3.93 -6.78
N LEU A 22 -16.81 3.23 -5.65
CA LEU A 22 -15.82 2.18 -5.46
C LEU A 22 -16.03 0.98 -6.39
N LYS A 23 -17.29 0.61 -6.69
CA LYS A 23 -17.61 -0.43 -7.68
C LYS A 23 -17.13 -0.05 -9.09
N ASP A 24 -17.21 1.24 -9.41
CA ASP A 24 -16.71 1.81 -10.67
C ASP A 24 -15.19 2.06 -10.65
N GLY A 25 -14.48 1.67 -9.58
CA GLY A 25 -13.03 1.88 -9.45
C GLY A 25 -12.63 3.36 -9.31
N CYS A 26 -13.56 4.22 -8.92
CA CYS A 26 -13.38 5.67 -8.77
C CYS A 26 -13.64 6.11 -7.33
N ILE A 27 -13.17 7.31 -6.99
CA ILE A 27 -13.47 7.96 -5.71
C ILE A 27 -13.54 9.47 -5.90
N THR A 28 -14.14 10.17 -4.94
CA THR A 28 -14.17 11.64 -4.87
C THR A 28 -13.42 12.13 -3.63
N ALA A 29 -13.14 13.43 -3.58
CA ALA A 29 -12.50 14.07 -2.43
C ALA A 29 -13.31 13.94 -1.13
N GLU A 30 -14.62 13.79 -1.22
CA GLU A 30 -15.53 13.66 -0.07
C GLU A 30 -15.49 12.26 0.55
N HIS A 31 -15.35 11.21 -0.27
CA HIS A 31 -15.38 9.83 0.21
C HIS A 31 -13.99 9.18 0.34
N ILE A 32 -12.91 9.95 0.22
CA ILE A 32 -11.54 9.42 0.19
C ILE A 32 -11.18 8.63 1.46
N THR A 33 -11.71 9.03 2.62
CA THR A 33 -11.47 8.35 3.91
C THR A 33 -12.18 7.00 4.00
N LYS A 34 -13.25 6.78 3.21
CA LYS A 34 -14.00 5.51 3.13
C LYS A 34 -13.29 4.46 2.28
N LEU A 35 -12.30 4.87 1.48
CA LEU A 35 -11.49 3.98 0.66
C LEU A 35 -10.60 3.05 1.50
N PHE A 36 -10.17 3.52 2.67
CA PHE A 36 -9.18 2.85 3.50
C PHE A 36 -9.82 2.15 4.70
N LYS A 37 -9.18 1.07 5.15
CA LYS A 37 -9.56 0.32 6.36
C LYS A 37 -8.30 -0.15 7.07
N PRO A 38 -8.29 -0.21 8.42
CA PRO A 38 -7.18 -0.85 9.14
C PRO A 38 -6.99 -2.30 8.70
N ASN A 39 -5.75 -2.79 8.76
CA ASN A 39 -5.29 -4.11 8.32
C ASN A 39 -5.42 -4.39 6.82
N HIS A 40 -5.81 -3.42 5.99
CA HIS A 40 -5.75 -3.58 4.54
C HIS A 40 -4.35 -3.35 4.00
N VAL A 41 -4.02 -4.12 2.96
CA VAL A 41 -2.80 -3.88 2.17
C VAL A 41 -3.07 -2.73 1.21
N VAL A 42 -2.22 -1.70 1.29
CA VAL A 42 -2.15 -0.61 0.34
C VAL A 42 -0.88 -0.69 -0.47
N ILE A 43 -0.97 -0.21 -1.70
CA ILE A 43 0.18 0.07 -2.54
C ILE A 43 0.51 1.55 -2.40
N SER A 44 1.79 1.86 -2.20
CA SER A 44 2.33 3.20 -2.27
C SER A 44 3.39 3.27 -3.36
N ARG A 45 3.27 4.28 -4.23
CA ARG A 45 4.31 4.58 -5.22
C ARG A 45 5.13 5.77 -4.72
N ARG A 46 6.36 5.53 -4.27
CA ARG A 46 7.26 6.61 -3.83
C ARG A 46 7.76 7.43 -5.01
N ALA A 47 8.16 8.67 -4.74
CA ALA A 47 8.96 9.47 -5.68
C ALA A 47 10.20 8.67 -6.09
N GLY A 48 10.32 8.33 -7.38
CA GLY A 48 11.35 7.43 -7.91
C GLY A 48 10.81 6.11 -8.51
N GLY A 49 9.50 5.87 -8.42
CA GLY A 49 8.83 4.76 -9.12
C GLY A 49 8.85 3.42 -8.40
N THR A 50 9.50 3.34 -7.22
CA THR A 50 9.50 2.11 -6.42
C THR A 50 8.11 1.86 -5.84
N LEU A 51 7.55 0.71 -6.19
CA LEU A 51 6.28 0.20 -5.69
C LEU A 51 6.47 -0.48 -4.33
N GLU A 52 5.79 -0.01 -3.29
CA GLU A 52 5.81 -0.61 -1.96
C GLU A 52 4.41 -1.11 -1.58
N ALA A 53 4.35 -2.28 -0.95
CA ALA A 53 3.13 -2.81 -0.35
C ALA A 53 3.24 -2.67 1.18
N CYS A 54 2.21 -2.12 1.80
CA CYS A 54 2.20 -1.83 3.23
C CYS A 54 0.86 -2.25 3.82
N VAL A 55 0.87 -2.74 5.05
CA VAL A 55 -0.34 -3.02 5.84
C VAL A 55 -0.65 -1.75 6.63
N LEU A 56 -1.86 -1.23 6.48
CA LEU A 56 -2.31 -0.06 7.22
C LEU A 56 -2.66 -0.39 8.66
N ASP A 57 -2.20 0.42 9.59
CA ASP A 57 -2.66 0.43 10.99
C ASP A 57 -3.64 1.58 11.23
N SER A 58 -3.37 2.75 10.64
CA SER A 58 -4.15 3.96 10.82
C SER A 58 -4.09 4.88 9.61
N TYR A 59 -5.08 5.75 9.51
CA TYR A 59 -5.11 6.87 8.56
C TYR A 59 -5.92 8.01 9.19
N ALA A 60 -5.51 9.25 8.91
CA ALA A 60 -6.19 10.43 9.43
C ALA A 60 -6.15 11.55 8.40
N GLU A 61 -7.27 12.27 8.29
CA GLU A 61 -7.32 13.56 7.61
C GLU A 61 -6.80 14.61 8.59
N VAL A 62 -5.60 15.14 8.34
CA VAL A 62 -4.90 16.02 9.30
C VAL A 62 -5.15 17.49 8.97
N GLU A 63 -5.23 17.82 7.69
CA GLU A 63 -5.53 19.14 7.14
C GLU A 63 -6.60 18.97 6.06
N LYS A 64 -7.32 20.04 5.70
CA LYS A 64 -8.39 20.00 4.67
C LYS A 64 -7.98 19.35 3.34
N ASP A 65 -6.68 19.25 3.06
CA ASP A 65 -6.14 18.73 1.81
C ASP A 65 -5.09 17.61 1.98
N ARG A 66 -4.96 16.97 3.15
CA ARG A 66 -3.93 15.94 3.37
C ARG A 66 -4.42 14.75 4.20
N VAL A 67 -4.16 13.56 3.67
CA VAL A 67 -4.34 12.30 4.39
C VAL A 67 -2.97 11.73 4.75
N ASP A 68 -2.77 11.53 6.05
CA ASP A 68 -1.59 10.86 6.60
C ASP A 68 -1.93 9.40 6.91
N PHE A 69 -1.00 8.50 6.58
CA PHE A 69 -1.14 7.06 6.75
C PHE A 69 -0.05 6.52 7.67
N GLY A 70 -0.44 5.62 8.57
CA GLY A 70 0.44 4.85 9.42
C GLY A 70 0.27 3.35 9.18
N GLY A 71 1.36 2.61 9.24
CA GLY A 71 1.32 1.17 9.07
C GLY A 71 2.70 0.54 9.17
N TRP A 72 2.85 -0.61 8.52
CA TRP A 72 4.11 -1.32 8.45
C TRP A 72 4.25 -2.09 7.13
N SER A 73 5.48 -2.46 6.81
CA SER A 73 5.79 -3.31 5.67
C SER A 73 6.80 -4.39 6.06
N TRP A 74 6.76 -5.52 5.38
CA TRP A 74 7.82 -6.52 5.50
C TRP A 74 9.09 -6.02 4.83
N GLN A 75 10.21 -6.17 5.54
CA GLN A 75 11.55 -5.91 5.04
C GLN A 75 12.45 -7.10 5.34
N TYR A 76 13.56 -7.18 4.62
CA TYR A 76 14.61 -8.16 4.80
C TYR A 76 15.94 -7.42 4.90
N ASP A 77 16.71 -7.68 5.94
CA ASP A 77 18.02 -7.05 6.16
C ASP A 77 19.20 -7.88 5.63
N GLY A 78 18.92 -9.01 4.98
CA GLY A 78 19.93 -9.98 4.57
C GLY A 78 20.05 -11.18 5.51
N ASN A 79 19.38 -11.15 6.67
CA ASN A 79 19.36 -12.25 7.62
C ASN A 79 17.93 -12.68 7.98
N GLU A 80 17.07 -11.74 8.38
CA GLU A 80 15.71 -12.04 8.85
C GLU A 80 14.64 -11.16 8.22
N LEU A 81 13.41 -11.68 8.21
CA LEU A 81 12.22 -10.91 7.85
C LEU A 81 11.71 -10.18 9.09
N PHE A 82 11.56 -8.87 8.99
CA PHE A 82 11.06 -8.06 10.08
C PHE A 82 10.02 -7.03 9.60
N ARG A 83 9.18 -6.59 10.52
CA ARG A 83 8.21 -5.52 10.26
C ARG A 83 8.89 -4.18 10.48
N LYS A 84 8.88 -3.34 9.45
CA LYS A 84 9.35 -1.96 9.53
C LYS A 84 8.16 -1.01 9.50
N SER A 85 8.10 -0.09 10.45
CA SER A 85 7.13 1.00 10.45
C SER A 85 7.16 1.76 9.13
N TRP A 86 5.98 2.10 8.64
CA TRP A 86 5.77 2.82 7.41
C TRP A 86 4.85 4.00 7.65
N THR A 87 5.18 5.12 7.01
CA THR A 87 4.32 6.30 6.97
C THR A 87 4.15 6.73 5.52
N GLY A 88 2.93 7.11 5.18
CA GLY A 88 2.55 7.60 3.86
C GLY A 88 1.85 8.94 3.97
N LYS A 89 1.96 9.75 2.92
CA LYS A 89 1.22 11.00 2.79
C LYS A 89 0.63 11.09 1.41
N MET A 90 -0.61 11.53 1.32
CA MET A 90 -1.30 11.77 0.06
C MET A 90 -2.01 13.12 0.16
N ASN A 91 -1.84 13.94 -0.86
CA ASN A 91 -2.65 15.14 -1.01
C ASN A 91 -4.09 14.75 -1.37
N ARG A 92 -5.03 15.63 -1.08
CA ARG A 92 -6.43 15.41 -1.44
C ARG A 92 -6.58 15.27 -2.96
N VAL A 93 -7.50 14.39 -3.33
CA VAL A 93 -7.87 14.13 -4.73
C VAL A 93 -8.71 15.29 -5.27
N ALA A 94 -8.79 15.43 -6.59
CA ALA A 94 -9.63 16.47 -7.19
C ALA A 94 -11.11 16.31 -6.77
N GLU A 95 -11.87 17.41 -6.77
CA GLU A 95 -13.31 17.39 -6.40
C GLU A 95 -14.17 16.50 -7.30
N GLY A 96 -13.67 16.09 -8.48
CA GLY A 96 -14.34 15.17 -9.39
C GLY A 96 -14.05 13.68 -9.16
N ARG A 97 -14.64 12.85 -10.02
CA ARG A 97 -14.34 11.40 -10.05
C ARG A 97 -12.88 11.18 -10.42
N THR A 98 -12.14 10.58 -9.50
CA THR A 98 -10.73 10.23 -9.68
C THR A 98 -10.59 8.71 -9.72
N PRO A 99 -9.94 8.12 -10.74
CA PRO A 99 -9.64 6.70 -10.76
C PRO A 99 -8.76 6.31 -9.56
N ILE A 100 -9.16 5.29 -8.81
CA ILE A 100 -8.45 4.88 -7.58
C ILE A 100 -7.02 4.41 -7.90
N VAL A 101 -6.83 3.80 -9.07
CA VAL A 101 -5.54 3.28 -9.54
C VAL A 101 -4.48 4.36 -9.83
N ASP A 102 -4.92 5.62 -9.97
CA ASP A 102 -4.05 6.77 -10.20
C ASP A 102 -3.68 7.49 -8.89
N LEU A 103 -4.26 7.06 -7.77
CA LEU A 103 -3.88 7.59 -6.46
C LEU A 103 -2.48 7.14 -6.06
N PRO A 104 -1.66 8.04 -5.48
CA PRO A 104 -0.33 7.69 -4.99
C PRO A 104 -0.33 6.55 -3.95
N ILE A 105 -1.40 6.47 -3.16
CA ILE A 105 -1.65 5.42 -2.17
C ILE A 105 -3.07 4.91 -2.37
N HIS A 106 -3.23 3.61 -2.62
CA HIS A 106 -4.54 2.99 -2.79
C HIS A 106 -4.55 1.52 -2.33
N PRO A 107 -5.72 0.97 -1.97
CA PRO A 107 -5.86 -0.45 -1.63
C PRO A 107 -5.43 -1.36 -2.79
N ILE A 108 -4.71 -2.45 -2.48
CA ILE A 108 -4.16 -3.39 -3.48
C ILE A 108 -5.22 -3.96 -4.44
N LYS A 109 -6.48 -4.07 -4.00
CA LYS A 109 -7.59 -4.56 -4.84
C LYS A 109 -7.88 -3.69 -6.07
N PHE A 110 -7.43 -2.44 -6.08
CA PHE A 110 -7.58 -1.51 -7.22
C PHE A 110 -6.29 -1.34 -8.02
N ALA A 111 -5.23 -2.07 -7.65
CA ALA A 111 -3.95 -1.98 -8.31
C ALA A 111 -4.01 -2.52 -9.74
N ARG A 112 -3.10 -2.05 -10.59
CA ARG A 112 -2.92 -2.63 -11.93
C ARG A 112 -2.41 -4.07 -11.79
N ALA A 113 -2.83 -4.96 -12.70
CA ALA A 113 -2.36 -6.35 -12.70
C ALA A 113 -0.82 -6.44 -12.74
N ALA A 114 -0.16 -5.57 -13.50
CA ALA A 114 1.29 -5.50 -13.56
C ALA A 114 1.95 -5.09 -12.22
N ASP A 115 1.31 -4.20 -11.46
CA ASP A 115 1.78 -3.79 -10.13
C ASP A 115 1.65 -4.96 -9.15
N ILE A 116 0.55 -5.72 -9.21
CA ILE A 116 0.34 -6.94 -8.40
C ILE A 116 1.39 -7.99 -8.75
N GLU A 117 1.58 -8.31 -10.02
CA GLU A 117 2.55 -9.31 -10.48
C GLU A 117 3.98 -8.97 -10.06
N ALA A 118 4.36 -7.69 -10.15
CA ALA A 118 5.66 -7.21 -9.70
C ALA A 118 5.84 -7.39 -8.17
N LEU A 119 4.80 -7.06 -7.38
CA LEU A 119 4.83 -7.24 -5.93
C LEU A 119 4.90 -8.72 -5.53
N GLU A 120 4.13 -9.57 -6.19
CA GLU A 120 4.15 -11.01 -5.93
C GLU A 120 5.49 -11.65 -6.31
N THR A 121 6.05 -11.29 -7.46
CA THR A 121 7.36 -11.79 -7.90
C THR A 121 8.44 -11.42 -6.90
N ARG A 122 8.45 -10.16 -6.46
CA ARG A 122 9.34 -9.70 -5.40
C ARG A 122 9.08 -10.41 -4.07
N GLY A 123 7.81 -10.63 -3.72
CA GLY A 123 7.42 -11.33 -2.50
C GLY A 123 7.89 -12.78 -2.47
N ARG A 124 7.75 -13.51 -3.59
CA ARG A 124 8.28 -14.88 -3.75
C ARG A 124 9.80 -14.91 -3.60
N GLN A 125 10.52 -13.97 -4.22
CA GLN A 125 11.96 -13.86 -4.05
C GLN A 125 12.37 -13.65 -2.58
N PHE A 126 11.67 -12.75 -1.85
CA PHE A 126 11.92 -12.56 -0.43
C PHE A 126 11.59 -13.80 0.42
N TRP A 127 10.51 -14.51 0.08
CA TRP A 127 10.10 -15.70 0.80
C TRP A 127 11.07 -16.87 0.58
N ASP A 128 11.56 -17.05 -0.65
CA ASP A 128 12.57 -18.06 -0.98
C ASP A 128 13.90 -17.82 -0.24
N MET A 129 14.23 -16.57 0.08
CA MET A 129 15.43 -16.22 0.85
C MET A 129 15.33 -16.59 2.34
N ARG A 130 14.13 -16.87 2.85
CA ARG A 130 13.92 -17.22 4.27
C ARG A 130 14.64 -18.51 4.67
N ASP A 131 14.72 -19.47 3.76
CA ASP A 131 15.26 -20.79 4.09
C ASP A 131 16.81 -20.86 3.94
N GLN A 132 17.49 -19.70 3.82
CA GLN A 132 18.95 -19.57 3.66
C GLN A 132 19.54 -20.52 2.60
N VAL A 133 18.81 -20.82 1.52
CA VAL A 133 19.31 -21.70 0.47
C VAL A 133 20.01 -20.87 -0.61
N TYR A 134 21.35 -20.92 -0.56
CA TYR A 134 22.33 -20.54 -1.57
C TYR A 134 21.75 -20.15 -2.94
N LYS A 135 21.52 -18.86 -3.20
CA LYS A 135 21.24 -18.35 -4.54
C LYS A 135 22.01 -17.06 -4.79
N CYS A 136 22.85 -17.10 -5.83
CA CYS A 136 23.58 -15.92 -6.32
C CYS A 136 22.58 -14.86 -6.79
N TYR A 137 22.58 -13.71 -6.12
CA TYR A 137 21.84 -12.54 -6.56
C TYR A 137 22.77 -11.67 -7.41
N THR A 138 22.37 -11.38 -8.65
CA THR A 138 23.00 -10.36 -9.50
C THR A 138 22.02 -9.22 -9.67
N GLY A 139 22.34 -8.05 -9.12
CA GLY A 139 21.45 -6.90 -9.14
C GLY A 139 21.87 -5.76 -8.21
N TRP A 140 21.23 -4.62 -8.39
CA TRP A 140 21.40 -3.45 -7.52
C TRP A 140 20.73 -3.68 -6.16
N ASP A 141 21.31 -3.12 -5.10
CA ASP A 141 20.62 -2.98 -3.83
C ASP A 141 19.50 -1.91 -3.89
N LYS A 142 18.58 -1.94 -2.91
CA LYS A 142 17.45 -1.00 -2.83
C LYS A 142 17.91 0.46 -2.70
N SER A 143 19.12 0.71 -2.20
CA SER A 143 19.73 2.03 -2.04
C SER A 143 20.51 2.50 -3.27
N ARG A 144 20.58 1.71 -4.35
CA ARG A 144 21.46 1.90 -5.53
C ARG A 144 22.90 2.26 -5.15
N SER A 145 23.35 1.80 -4.00
CA SER A 145 24.68 2.14 -3.45
C SER A 145 25.73 1.17 -3.98
N TYR A 146 25.35 -0.08 -4.20
CA TYR A 146 26.23 -1.12 -4.72
C TYR A 146 25.55 -1.96 -5.81
N TYR A 147 26.32 -2.27 -6.86
CA TYR A 147 25.96 -3.24 -7.89
C TYR A 147 26.65 -4.57 -7.57
N TYR A 148 25.87 -5.58 -7.18
CA TYR A 148 26.41 -6.88 -6.82
C TYR A 148 26.58 -7.74 -8.08
N ILE A 149 27.85 -8.04 -8.42
CA ILE A 149 28.22 -9.05 -9.42
C ILE A 149 28.73 -10.27 -8.63
N ASP A 150 27.98 -11.37 -8.67
CA ASP A 150 28.34 -12.64 -8.02
C ASP A 150 28.72 -12.49 -6.53
N ALA A 151 27.95 -11.69 -5.79
CA ALA A 151 28.20 -11.48 -4.37
C ALA A 151 27.89 -12.73 -3.57
N ARG A 152 28.93 -13.33 -2.97
CA ARG A 152 28.84 -14.50 -2.09
C ARG A 152 28.69 -14.02 -0.67
N PHE A 153 27.48 -14.13 -0.14
CA PHE A 153 27.25 -13.93 1.28
C PHE A 153 27.38 -15.28 1.97
N MET A 154 28.41 -15.41 2.80
CA MET A 154 28.58 -16.48 3.79
C MET A 154 28.84 -15.77 5.11
N HIS A 155 28.23 -16.23 6.22
CA HIS A 155 28.93 -16.38 7.51
C HIS A 155 28.09 -17.22 8.47
N GLY A 156 28.80 -17.97 9.33
CA GLY A 156 28.28 -19.03 10.20
C GLY A 156 27.97 -18.58 11.62
#